data_AF-A0A832WPB7-F1
#
_entry.id   AF-A0A832WPB7-F1
#
_cell.length_a   1.000
_cell.length_b   1.000
_cell.length_c   1.000
_cell.angle_alpha   90.00
_cell.angle_beta   90.00
_cell.angle_gamma   90.00
#
_symmetry.space_group_name_H-M   'P 1'
#
loop_
_entity.id
_entity.type
_entity.pdbx_description
1 polymer ?
#
loop_
_entity_poly.entity_id
_entity_poly.type
_entity_poly.pdbx_seq_one_letter_code
_entity_poly.pdbx_strand_id
1 'polypeptide(L)'
;MKKGELKLNNISATVTYHDPCHMGRHMNHYEVDMEGKKQWKGSFIQIDKPGLYETPRNVLKAIPGIKFKEMYRNRDNSFCCGAGGGIKSSFPDVALETAKTR
;
A
#
# COMPACT_ATOMS: atom_id res chain seq x y z
N MET A 1 -5.02 0.22 22.63
CA MET A 1 -3.77 -0.57 22.63
C MET A 1 -2.98 -0.21 23.89
N LYS A 2 -2.92 -1.12 24.87
CA LYS A 2 -1.97 -1.01 25.98
C LYS A 2 -0.60 -1.51 25.48
N LYS A 3 0.47 -0.89 25.96
CA LYS A 3 1.88 -1.27 25.73
C LYS A 3 2.06 -2.79 25.48
N GLY A 4 2.38 -3.16 24.24
CA GLY A 4 3.73 -3.66 24.00
C GLY A 4 4.00 -5.14 23.72
N GLU A 5 3.08 -6.10 23.76
CA GLU A 5 3.50 -7.51 23.56
C GLU A 5 2.50 -8.35 22.75
N LEU A 6 2.56 -8.24 21.43
CA LEU A 6 2.19 -9.35 20.55
C LEU A 6 3.31 -10.40 20.66
N LYS A 7 3.01 -11.57 21.23
CA LYS A 7 3.94 -12.70 21.19
C LYS A 7 3.93 -13.27 19.78
N LEU A 8 4.98 -12.99 19.02
CA LEU A 8 5.13 -13.44 17.65
C LEU A 8 5.98 -14.71 17.65
N ASN A 9 5.46 -15.76 17.03
CA ASN A 9 6.24 -16.97 16.80
C ASN A 9 7.38 -16.68 15.82
N ASN A 10 8.47 -17.43 15.95
CA ASN A 10 9.54 -17.39 14.97
C ASN A 10 9.05 -18.02 13.66
N ILE A 11 9.07 -17.25 12.57
CA ILE A 11 8.61 -17.71 11.26
C ILE A 11 9.77 -17.54 10.30
N SER A 12 10.33 -18.65 9.81
CA SER A 12 11.32 -18.61 8.73
C SER A 12 10.59 -18.50 7.38
N ALA A 13 10.30 -17.28 6.95
CA ALA A 13 9.67 -17.01 5.67
C ALA A 13 10.18 -15.71 5.04
N THR A 14 10.27 -15.70 3.70
CA THR A 14 10.42 -14.43 2.97
C THR A 14 9.04 -13.86 2.72
N VAL A 15 8.80 -12.65 3.20
CA VAL A 15 7.50 -11.98 3.11
C VAL A 15 7.63 -10.66 2.37
N THR A 16 6.59 -10.32 1.62
CA THR A 16 6.44 -9.01 0.98
C THR A 16 5.21 -8.31 1.54
N TYR A 17 5.11 -7.01 1.32
CA TYR A 17 3.92 -6.24 1.67
C TYR A 17 3.33 -5.61 0.42
N HIS A 18 2.04 -5.84 0.20
CA HIS A 18 1.30 -5.18 -0.86
C HIS A 18 0.55 -3.97 -0.28
N ASP A 19 1.01 -2.76 -0.59
CA ASP A 19 0.35 -1.54 -0.15
C ASP A 19 -1.07 -1.41 -0.76
N PRO A 20 -2.11 -1.17 0.06
CA PRO A 20 -3.42 -0.78 -0.43
C PRO A 20 -3.38 0.43 -1.37
N CYS A 21 -3.92 0.27 -2.57
CA CYS A 21 -3.98 1.36 -3.55
C CYS A 21 -4.83 2.55 -3.08
N HIS A 22 -5.76 2.33 -2.14
CA HIS A 22 -6.56 3.40 -1.56
C HIS A 22 -5.72 4.32 -0.64
N MET A 23 -4.69 3.79 0.04
CA MET A 23 -3.81 4.61 0.87
C MET A 23 -3.05 5.62 0.01
N GLY A 24 -2.43 5.14 -1.08
CA GLY A 24 -1.63 6.00 -1.95
C GLY A 24 -2.39 6.90 -2.91
N ARG A 25 -3.71 6.74 -3.03
CA ARG A 25 -4.56 7.57 -3.91
C ARG A 25 -5.55 8.46 -3.18
N HIS A 26 -5.97 8.07 -1.98
CA HIS A 26 -7.06 8.74 -1.27
C HIS A 26 -6.73 9.10 0.18
N MET A 27 -5.64 8.58 0.74
CA MET A 27 -5.26 8.87 2.13
C MET A 27 -4.02 9.77 2.24
N ASN A 28 -3.39 10.09 1.11
CA ASN A 28 -2.41 11.16 1.04
C ASN A 28 -3.15 12.51 0.94
N HIS A 29 -2.63 13.52 1.62
CA HIS A 29 -3.12 14.89 1.45
C HIS A 29 -2.59 15.43 0.12
N TYR A 30 -3.47 15.99 -0.72
CA TYR A 30 -3.12 16.67 -1.98
C TYR A 30 -3.59 18.13 -1.97
N GLU A 31 -2.74 19.04 -2.43
CA GLU A 31 -3.02 20.49 -2.43
C GLU A 31 -3.68 20.80 -3.77
N VAL A 32 -5.00 20.92 -3.76
CA VAL A 32 -5.75 21.22 -4.98
C VAL A 32 -5.71 22.72 -5.23
N ASP A 33 -4.96 23.14 -6.24
CA ASP A 33 -5.02 24.51 -6.73
C ASP A 33 -6.26 24.69 -7.62
N MET A 34 -7.27 25.40 -7.10
CA MET A 34 -8.52 25.70 -7.79
C MET A 34 -8.39 26.86 -8.79
N GLU A 35 -7.27 27.59 -8.77
CA GLU A 35 -6.99 28.76 -9.63
C GLU A 35 -6.08 28.40 -10.82
N GLY A 36 -5.62 27.15 -10.91
CA GLY A 36 -4.79 26.67 -12.02
C GLY A 36 -3.38 27.29 -12.08
N LYS A 37 -2.89 27.89 -11.00
CA LYS A 37 -1.57 28.52 -10.91
C LYS A 37 -0.43 27.49 -10.72
N LYS A 38 -0.73 26.25 -10.33
CA LYS A 38 0.19 25.10 -10.23
C LYS A 38 -0.13 24.04 -11.30
N GLN A 39 0.93 23.50 -11.91
CA GLN A 39 0.88 22.66 -13.12
C GLN A 39 0.08 21.35 -12.98
N TRP A 40 -0.56 20.96 -14.10
CA TRP A 40 -0.90 19.56 -14.41
C TRP A 40 0.22 18.93 -15.25
N LYS A 41 0.75 17.77 -14.83
CA LYS A 41 0.74 16.46 -15.55
C LYS A 41 1.76 15.53 -14.88
N GLY A 42 1.26 14.59 -14.06
CA GLY A 42 2.06 13.59 -13.33
C GLY A 42 2.54 14.00 -11.92
N SER A 43 2.13 15.15 -11.39
CA SER A 43 2.66 15.69 -10.15
C SER A 43 2.05 15.02 -8.91
N PHE A 44 2.87 14.18 -8.28
CA PHE A 44 2.76 13.73 -6.90
C PHE A 44 2.66 14.97 -5.99
N ILE A 45 1.45 15.40 -5.63
CA ILE A 45 1.33 16.41 -4.57
C ILE A 45 1.61 15.67 -3.27
N GLN A 46 2.89 15.61 -2.89
CA GLN A 46 3.29 15.29 -1.53
C GLN A 46 2.87 16.47 -0.67
N ILE A 47 1.63 16.49 -0.16
CA ILE A 47 1.41 17.30 1.04
C ILE A 47 1.87 16.47 2.24
N ASP A 48 2.81 17.06 2.99
CA ASP A 48 3.10 17.02 4.43
C ASP A 48 2.86 15.76 5.30
N LYS A 49 1.93 14.87 4.97
CA LYS A 49 1.64 13.63 5.68
C LYS A 49 1.78 12.42 4.76
N PRO A 50 2.91 11.67 4.84
CA PRO A 50 2.99 10.40 4.15
C PRO A 50 1.88 9.48 4.65
N GLY A 51 1.21 8.77 3.73
CA GLY A 51 0.26 7.72 4.08
C GLY A 51 0.85 6.72 5.09
N LEU A 52 -0.02 5.97 5.78
CA LEU A 52 0.34 4.99 6.83
C LEU A 52 1.10 3.75 6.27
N TYR A 53 2.20 3.97 5.56
CA TYR A 53 3.01 2.95 4.91
C TYR A 53 3.99 2.27 5.85
N GLU A 54 4.56 3.02 6.80
CA GLU A 54 5.61 2.48 7.66
C GLU A 54 5.04 1.63 8.81
N THR A 55 3.84 1.94 9.30
CA THR A 55 3.16 1.17 10.35
C THR A 55 3.10 -0.35 10.05
N PRO A 56 2.58 -0.81 8.89
CA PRO A 56 2.55 -2.24 8.57
C PRO A 56 3.95 -2.83 8.39
N ARG A 57 4.90 -2.09 7.83
CA ARG A 57 6.29 -2.53 7.65
C ARG A 57 6.99 -2.74 8.98
N ASN A 58 6.76 -1.85 9.95
CA ASN A 58 7.30 -1.96 11.30
C ASN A 58 6.76 -3.19 12.02
N VAL A 59 5.47 -3.49 11.85
CA VAL A 59 4.87 -4.71 12.40
C VAL A 59 5.50 -5.96 11.78
N LEU A 60 5.69 -6.00 10.45
CA LEU A 60 6.33 -7.14 9.79
C LEU A 60 7.77 -7.33 10.29
N LYS A 61 8.58 -6.26 10.30
CA LYS A 61 9.98 -6.30 10.77
C LYS A 61 10.13 -6.71 12.24
N ALA A 62 9.09 -6.54 13.05
CA ALA A 62 9.08 -6.98 14.44
C ALA A 62 8.90 -8.51 14.61
N ILE A 63 8.46 -9.23 13.57
CA ILE A 63 8.32 -10.69 13.61
C ILE A 63 9.72 -11.33 13.52
N PRO A 64 10.13 -12.15 14.51
CA PRO A 64 11.40 -12.86 14.45
C PRO A 64 11.44 -13.87 13.29
N GLY A 65 12.60 -13.95 12.61
CA GLY A 65 12.88 -14.96 11.58
C GLY A 65 12.42 -14.61 10.16
N ILE A 66 11.61 -13.56 9.97
CA ILE A 66 11.15 -13.20 8.64
C ILE A 66 12.24 -12.47 7.84
N LYS A 67 12.26 -12.69 6.53
CA LYS A 67 13.03 -11.90 5.57
C LYS A 67 12.08 -11.00 4.80
N PHE A 68 12.00 -9.73 5.20
CA PHE A 68 11.16 -8.76 4.50
C PHE A 68 11.80 -8.35 3.16
N LYS A 69 11.07 -8.48 2.06
CA LYS A 69 11.47 -8.02 0.72
C LYS A 69 10.38 -7.11 0.15
N GLU A 70 10.76 -5.91 -0.24
CA GLU A 70 9.83 -4.94 -0.81
C GLU A 70 9.44 -5.35 -2.25
N MET A 71 8.18 -5.14 -2.63
CA MET A 71 7.71 -5.35 -3.99
C MET A 71 8.19 -4.23 -4.92
N TYR A 72 8.26 -4.51 -6.23
CA TYR A 72 8.60 -3.50 -7.25
C TYR A 72 7.65 -2.29 -7.21
N ARG A 73 6.35 -2.54 -7.02
CA ARG A 73 5.30 -1.52 -6.90
C ARG A 73 4.89 -1.35 -5.43
N ASN A 74 5.42 -0.33 -4.77
CA ASN A 74 5.16 -0.02 -3.36
C ASN A 74 4.78 1.46 -3.15
N ARG A 75 4.23 1.76 -1.97
CA ARG A 75 3.79 3.09 -1.52
C ARG A 75 2.89 3.78 -2.55
N ASP A 76 3.25 4.98 -3.00
CA ASP A 76 2.48 5.76 -3.98
C ASP A 76 2.46 5.10 -5.37
N ASN A 77 3.43 4.23 -5.66
CA ASN A 77 3.47 3.40 -6.86
C ASN A 77 2.68 2.08 -6.70
N SER A 78 1.93 1.92 -5.61
CA SER A 78 1.10 0.73 -5.39
C SER A 78 0.00 0.60 -6.45
N PHE A 79 -0.15 -0.62 -6.96
CA PHE A 79 -1.13 -0.92 -8.00
C PHE A 79 -2.39 -1.55 -7.37
N CYS A 80 -3.52 -1.70 -8.09
CA CYS A 80 -4.75 -2.35 -7.58
C CYS A 80 -4.70 -3.89 -7.48
N CYS A 81 -4.99 -4.51 -6.33
CA CYS A 81 -4.98 -5.98 -6.15
C CYS A 81 -6.00 -6.74 -7.01
N GLY A 82 -6.92 -6.04 -7.70
CA GLY A 82 -7.99 -6.63 -8.50
C GLY A 82 -9.27 -6.94 -7.74
N ALA A 83 -9.25 -6.89 -6.40
CA ALA A 83 -10.41 -7.27 -5.59
C ALA A 83 -11.39 -6.13 -5.26
N GLY A 84 -10.92 -4.88 -5.24
CA GLY A 84 -11.71 -3.71 -4.83
C GLY A 84 -12.72 -3.23 -5.88
N GLY A 85 -13.63 -2.33 -5.47
CA GLY A 85 -14.53 -1.62 -6.39
C GLY A 85 -15.57 -2.49 -7.12
N GLY A 86 -15.89 -3.68 -6.58
CA GLY A 86 -16.83 -4.61 -7.20
C GLY A 86 -16.26 -5.45 -8.35
N ILE A 87 -14.99 -5.22 -8.74
CA ILE A 87 -14.34 -5.94 -9.86
C ILE A 87 -14.34 -7.44 -9.63
N LYS A 88 -14.07 -7.90 -8.40
CA LYS A 88 -14.08 -9.34 -8.10
C LYS A 88 -15.44 -10.00 -8.34
N SER A 89 -16.53 -9.29 -8.04
CA SER A 89 -17.88 -9.84 -8.16
C SER A 89 -18.40 -9.76 -9.58
N SER A 90 -18.13 -8.65 -10.29
CA SER A 90 -18.64 -8.42 -11.64
C SER A 90 -17.73 -8.99 -12.74
N PHE A 91 -16.43 -9.04 -12.50
CA PHE A 91 -15.39 -9.41 -13.48
C PHE A 91 -14.29 -10.28 -12.83
N PRO A 92 -14.62 -11.51 -12.41
CA PRO A 92 -13.71 -12.38 -11.66
C PRO A 92 -12.41 -12.69 -12.45
N ASP A 93 -12.51 -12.86 -13.77
CA ASP A 93 -11.34 -13.13 -14.61
C ASP A 93 -10.35 -11.96 -14.60
N VAL A 94 -10.86 -10.73 -14.74
CA VAL A 94 -10.04 -9.51 -14.68
C VAL A 94 -9.40 -9.34 -13.31
N ALA A 95 -10.13 -9.67 -12.24
CA ALA A 95 -9.59 -9.65 -10.88
C ALA A 95 -8.41 -10.62 -10.73
N LEU A 96 -8.54 -11.85 -11.26
CA LEU A 96 -7.50 -12.88 -11.24
C LEU A 96 -6.27 -12.49 -12.06
N GLU A 97 -6.47 -12.01 -13.30
CA GLU A 97 -5.37 -11.56 -14.15
C GLU A 97 -4.62 -10.39 -13.52
N THR A 98 -5.35 -9.42 -12.95
CA THR A 98 -4.74 -8.30 -12.24
C THR A 98 -3.91 -8.77 -11.04
N ALA A 99 -4.42 -9.75 -10.28
CA ALA A 99 -3.71 -10.30 -9.13
C ALA A 99 -2.43 -11.06 -9.52
N LYS A 100 -2.38 -11.71 -10.69
CA LYS A 100 -1.19 -12.43 -11.19
C LYS A 100 -0.02 -11.51 -11.54
N THR A 101 -0.29 -10.24 -11.86
CA THR A 101 0.77 -9.26 -12.24
C THR A 101 1.54 -8.68 -11.04
N ARG A 102 1.39 -9.29 -9.86
CA ARG A 102 1.91 -8.86 -8.56
C ARG A 102 3.23 -9.51 -8.20
#